data_AF-A0A1L3GRS4-F1
#
_entry.id   AF-A0A1L3GRS4-F1
#
_cell.length_a   1.000
_cell.length_b   1.000
_cell.length_c   1.000
_cell.angle_alpha   90.00
_cell.angle_beta   90.00
_cell.angle_gamma   90.00
#
_symmetry.space_group_name_H-M   'P 1'
#
loop_
_entity.id
_entity.type
_entity.pdbx_description
1 polymer ?
#
loop_
_entity_poly.entity_id
_entity_poly.type
_entity_poly.pdbx_seq_one_letter_code
_entity_poly.pdbx_strand_id
1 'polypeptide(L)'
;MKFGEILLQAGVITEADLNAALSLQIKNGMALGRILEDLGLISDRDIVDILARQFNLPVIDTIQEDSVSETVLELIDCGDALKMMVFPLGICKDGVEVAVSNPLDFNTLDRLAFKTGRQIRPVLATPTTIFKAIKRFYLKEPEADASSGTYLLIIDDHDLFRTTICNNLKRNGYLPLLTVTVEEAIHIAQQTTPRLILVDTCMKTVSSQMIFEQLQQNSYTSSCPIIALTANNTPDEEAFLLRLGFFDVIAKPLNYTRLQARIERALHFYYHSAAPPYAHAFQDDAVSVLAS
;
A
#
# COMPACT_ATOMS: atom_id res chain seq x y z
N MET A 1 29.42 -7.20 4.78
CA MET A 1 28.58 -6.79 5.92
C MET A 1 27.16 -7.20 5.59
N LYS A 2 26.47 -7.90 6.51
CA LYS A 2 25.10 -8.38 6.26
C LYS A 2 24.09 -7.29 6.58
N PHE A 3 22.96 -7.27 5.88
CA PHE A 3 21.90 -6.25 6.04
C PHE A 3 21.43 -6.10 7.49
N GLY A 4 21.27 -7.20 8.24
CA GLY A 4 20.89 -7.13 9.66
C GLY A 4 21.94 -6.50 10.58
N GLU A 5 23.24 -6.64 10.25
CA GLU A 5 24.33 -6.03 11.02
C GLU A 5 24.34 -4.49 10.84
N ILE A 6 23.99 -4.03 9.63
CA ILE A 6 23.86 -2.61 9.31
C ILE A 6 22.78 -1.96 10.16
N LEU A 7 21.60 -2.59 10.25
CA LEU A 7 20.47 -2.07 11.02
C LEU A 7 20.76 -2.05 12.53
N LEU A 8 21.47 -3.07 13.03
CA LEU A 8 21.90 -3.16 14.43
C LEU A 8 22.92 -2.06 14.78
N GLN A 9 23.95 -1.86 13.94
CA GLN A 9 24.97 -0.83 14.14
C GLN A 9 24.38 0.59 14.07
N ALA A 10 23.36 0.79 13.23
CA ALA A 10 22.65 2.06 13.13
C ALA A 10 21.70 2.34 14.32
N GLY A 11 21.49 1.35 15.21
CA GLY A 11 20.58 1.47 16.36
C GLY A 11 19.10 1.46 15.99
N VAL A 12 18.75 1.00 14.78
CA VAL A 12 17.36 0.97 14.29
C VAL A 12 16.62 -0.27 14.76
N ILE A 13 17.35 -1.36 15.01
CA ILE A 13 16.81 -2.58 15.62
C ILE A 13 17.74 -3.01 16.75
N THR A 14 17.19 -3.72 17.75
CA THR A 14 17.99 -4.34 18.80
C THR A 14 18.49 -5.73 18.39
N GLU A 15 19.42 -6.28 19.15
CA GLU A 15 19.91 -7.65 18.94
C GLU A 15 18.78 -8.68 19.12
N ALA A 16 17.83 -8.41 20.02
CA ALA A 16 16.64 -9.23 20.22
C ALA A 16 15.73 -9.20 18.98
N ASP A 17 15.50 -8.02 18.41
CA ASP A 17 14.68 -7.83 17.20
C ASP A 17 15.28 -8.57 15.99
N LEU A 18 16.60 -8.45 15.80
CA LEU A 18 17.32 -9.12 14.74
C LEU A 18 17.23 -10.65 14.87
N ASN A 19 17.40 -11.18 16.08
CA ASN A 19 17.30 -12.63 16.34
C ASN A 19 15.88 -13.16 16.10
N ALA A 20 14.85 -12.39 16.49
CA ALA A 20 13.46 -12.74 16.22
C ALA A 20 13.17 -12.80 14.71
N ALA A 21 13.62 -11.79 13.96
CA ALA A 21 13.44 -11.73 12.52
C ALA A 21 14.20 -12.85 11.78
N LEU A 22 15.44 -13.17 12.17
CA LEU A 22 16.21 -14.28 11.61
C LEU A 22 15.54 -15.65 11.87
N SER A 23 14.94 -15.83 13.04
CA SER A 23 14.21 -17.05 13.38
C SER A 23 12.99 -17.27 12.47
N LEU A 24 12.27 -16.19 12.13
CA LEU A 24 11.17 -16.23 11.15
C LEU A 24 11.69 -16.42 9.71
N GLN A 25 12.86 -15.87 9.40
CA GLN A 25 13.48 -16.01 8.09
C GLN A 25 13.77 -17.46 7.74
N ILE A 26 14.32 -18.22 8.69
CA ILE A 26 14.61 -19.64 8.52
C ILE A 26 13.32 -20.46 8.32
N LYS A 27 12.24 -20.09 9.02
CA LYS A 27 10.95 -20.81 8.93
C LYS A 27 10.23 -20.57 7.60
N ASN A 28 10.27 -19.34 7.09
CA ASN A 28 9.39 -18.90 6.00
C ASN A 28 10.14 -18.62 4.69
N GLY A 29 11.48 -18.58 4.70
CA GLY A 29 12.31 -18.32 3.52
C GLY A 29 12.23 -16.88 2.97
N MET A 30 11.56 -15.97 3.69
CA MET A 30 11.36 -14.58 3.24
C MET A 30 12.65 -13.74 3.38
N ALA A 31 12.68 -12.57 2.73
CA ALA A 31 13.78 -11.62 2.92
C ALA A 31 13.73 -10.98 4.33
N LEU A 32 14.87 -10.84 5.00
CA LEU A 32 14.96 -10.31 6.37
C LEU A 32 14.32 -8.91 6.51
N GLY A 33 14.52 -8.02 5.54
CA GLY A 33 13.92 -6.69 5.56
C GLY A 33 12.39 -6.72 5.54
N ARG A 34 11.80 -7.65 4.77
CA ARG A 34 10.34 -7.83 4.72
C ARG A 34 9.77 -8.29 6.06
N ILE A 35 10.47 -9.20 6.74
CA ILE A 35 10.07 -9.69 8.05
C ILE A 35 10.13 -8.56 9.09
N LEU A 36 11.19 -7.75 9.06
CA LEU A 36 11.34 -6.60 9.96
C LEU A 36 10.25 -5.54 9.70
N GLU A 37 9.86 -5.34 8.44
CA GLU A 37 8.74 -4.47 8.05
C GLU A 37 7.39 -5.03 8.54
N ASP A 38 7.12 -6.32 8.33
CA ASP A 38 5.87 -6.97 8.77
C ASP A 38 5.74 -7.00 10.31
N LEU A 39 6.86 -6.99 11.04
CA LEU A 39 6.91 -6.84 12.50
C LEU A 39 6.79 -5.39 12.98
N GLY A 40 6.78 -4.41 12.06
CA GLY A 40 6.70 -2.98 12.37
C GLY A 40 7.97 -2.39 12.99
N LEU A 41 9.11 -3.08 12.85
CA LEU A 41 10.38 -2.70 13.46
C LEU A 41 11.16 -1.69 12.60
N ILE A 42 10.95 -1.72 11.28
CA ILE A 42 11.61 -0.81 10.32
C ILE A 42 10.62 -0.38 9.24
N SER A 43 10.78 0.83 8.72
CA SER A 43 10.13 1.28 7.48
C SER A 43 11.12 1.32 6.30
N ASP A 44 10.58 1.30 5.07
CA ASP A 44 11.36 1.54 3.84
C ASP A 44 12.21 2.83 3.95
N ARG A 45 11.70 3.85 4.64
CA ARG A 45 12.38 5.15 4.81
C ARG A 45 13.55 5.05 5.78
N ASP A 46 13.39 4.32 6.88
CA ASP A 46 14.48 4.09 7.83
C ASP A 46 15.64 3.36 7.14
N ILE A 47 15.33 2.35 6.32
CA ILE A 47 16.33 1.60 5.55
C ILE A 47 17.07 2.53 4.58
N VAL A 48 16.34 3.33 3.81
CA VAL A 48 16.92 4.28 2.86
C VAL A 48 17.83 5.29 3.56
N ASP A 49 17.38 5.88 4.68
CA ASP A 49 18.15 6.88 5.42
C ASP A 49 19.46 6.31 5.99
N ILE A 50 19.44 5.06 6.49
CA ILE A 50 20.64 4.37 6.98
C ILE A 50 21.61 4.12 5.84
N LEU A 51 21.14 3.51 4.75
CA LEU A 51 21.97 3.18 3.60
C LEU A 51 22.58 4.44 2.98
N ALA A 52 21.81 5.53 2.90
CA ALA A 52 22.27 6.79 2.38
C ALA A 52 23.42 7.37 3.22
N ARG A 53 23.28 7.37 4.55
CA ARG A 53 24.33 7.84 5.45
C ARG A 53 25.57 6.96 5.41
N GLN A 54 25.39 5.65 5.42
CA GLN A 54 26.51 4.70 5.47
C GLN A 54 27.34 4.72 4.18
N PHE A 55 26.68 4.84 3.03
CA PHE A 55 27.33 4.80 1.71
C PHE A 55 27.52 6.19 1.09
N ASN A 56 27.13 7.25 1.81
CA ASN A 56 27.17 8.64 1.34
C ASN A 56 26.50 8.82 -0.03
N LEU A 57 25.30 8.27 -0.17
CA LEU A 57 24.52 8.28 -1.41
C LEU A 57 23.42 9.34 -1.35
N PRO A 58 23.11 10.00 -2.48
CA PRO A 58 21.95 10.88 -2.59
C PRO A 58 20.65 10.07 -2.45
N VAL A 59 19.62 10.68 -1.87
CA VAL A 59 18.28 10.09 -1.69
C VAL A 59 17.27 10.90 -2.48
N ILE A 60 16.30 10.21 -3.09
CA ILE A 60 15.15 10.82 -3.73
C ILE A 60 13.84 10.25 -3.21
N ASP A 61 12.94 11.13 -2.78
CA ASP A 61 11.61 10.75 -2.28
C ASP A 61 10.58 10.62 -3.42
N THR A 62 10.71 11.43 -4.48
CA THR A 62 9.76 11.54 -5.59
C THR A 62 10.48 11.78 -6.92
N ILE A 63 10.01 11.15 -8.00
CA ILE A 63 10.50 11.34 -9.38
C ILE A 63 9.41 12.09 -10.17
N GLN A 64 9.72 13.29 -10.66
CA GLN A 64 8.75 14.18 -11.31
C GLN A 64 8.66 13.92 -12.82
N GLU A 65 7.48 14.14 -13.42
CA GLU A 65 7.21 13.87 -14.84
C GLU A 65 8.16 14.59 -15.80
N ASP A 66 8.45 15.86 -15.52
CA ASP A 66 9.30 16.69 -16.37
C ASP A 66 10.80 16.43 -16.18
N SER A 67 11.17 15.53 -15.25
CA SER A 67 12.57 15.33 -14.86
C SER A 67 13.33 14.31 -15.71
N VAL A 68 12.64 13.51 -16.53
CA VAL A 68 13.24 12.37 -17.25
C VAL A 68 12.89 12.41 -18.74
N SER A 69 13.91 12.46 -19.60
CA SER A 69 13.72 12.45 -21.06
C SER A 69 13.49 11.04 -21.61
N GLU A 70 12.82 10.94 -22.76
CA GLU A 70 12.55 9.66 -23.43
C GLU A 70 13.84 8.87 -23.73
N THR A 71 14.90 9.57 -24.14
CA THR A 71 16.24 9.00 -24.35
C THR A 71 16.87 8.37 -23.11
N VAL A 72 16.49 8.82 -21.90
CA VAL A 72 16.96 8.27 -20.63
C VAL A 72 16.16 7.01 -20.29
N LEU A 73 14.85 7.01 -20.55
CA LEU A 73 13.98 5.85 -20.34
C LEU A 73 14.39 4.67 -21.23
N GLU A 74 14.86 4.94 -22.45
CA GLU A 74 15.33 3.90 -23.39
C GLU A 74 16.60 3.16 -22.92
N LEU A 75 17.35 3.71 -21.95
CA LEU A 75 18.56 3.06 -21.44
C LEU A 75 18.28 1.76 -20.68
N ILE A 76 17.07 1.66 -20.10
CA ILE A 76 16.65 0.51 -19.29
C ILE A 76 15.24 0.14 -19.76
N ASP A 77 15.03 -1.08 -20.24
CA ASP A 77 13.69 -1.52 -20.63
C ASP A 77 12.78 -1.73 -19.40
N CYS A 78 11.46 -1.65 -19.60
CA CYS A 78 10.48 -1.78 -18.52
C CYS A 78 10.59 -3.11 -17.75
N GLY A 79 10.87 -4.21 -18.46
CA GLY A 79 10.99 -5.53 -17.84
C GLY A 79 12.18 -5.61 -16.88
N ASP A 80 13.31 -5.07 -17.31
CA ASP A 80 14.52 -4.92 -16.51
C ASP A 80 14.31 -3.98 -15.33
N ALA A 81 13.67 -2.82 -15.55
CA ALA A 81 13.35 -1.86 -14.49
C ALA A 81 12.51 -2.51 -13.37
N LEU A 82 11.48 -3.30 -13.73
CA LEU A 82 10.65 -4.05 -12.79
C LEU A 82 11.42 -5.17 -12.10
N LYS A 83 12.16 -5.98 -12.87
CA LYS A 83 12.86 -7.17 -12.35
C LYS A 83 13.98 -6.79 -11.39
N MET A 84 14.73 -5.74 -11.71
CA MET A 84 15.85 -5.27 -10.92
C MET A 84 15.43 -4.20 -9.90
N MET A 85 14.18 -3.72 -9.95
CA MET A 85 13.66 -2.65 -9.09
C MET A 85 14.55 -1.40 -9.13
N VAL A 86 14.76 -0.90 -10.35
CA VAL A 86 15.56 0.29 -10.65
C VAL A 86 14.82 1.23 -11.61
N PHE A 87 15.20 2.50 -11.62
CA PHE A 87 14.62 3.47 -12.55
C PHE A 87 15.66 4.50 -13.01
N PRO A 88 15.81 4.77 -14.33
CA PRO A 88 16.80 5.73 -14.82
C PRO A 88 16.33 7.18 -14.56
N LEU A 89 17.19 8.00 -13.95
CA LEU A 89 16.87 9.38 -13.58
C LEU A 89 17.43 10.39 -14.59
N GLY A 90 18.62 10.12 -15.13
CA GLY A 90 19.27 11.06 -16.03
C GLY A 90 20.65 10.59 -16.47
N ILE A 91 21.24 11.35 -17.41
CA ILE A 91 22.65 11.20 -17.81
C ILE A 91 23.41 12.41 -17.29
N CYS A 92 24.50 12.16 -16.58
CA CYS A 92 25.44 13.18 -16.14
C CYS A 92 26.81 12.98 -16.82
N LYS A 93 27.76 13.89 -16.56
CA LYS A 93 29.12 13.80 -17.13
C LYS A 93 29.85 12.50 -16.76
N ASP A 94 29.54 11.97 -15.58
CA ASP A 94 30.24 10.82 -15.00
C ASP A 94 29.44 9.51 -15.09
N GLY A 95 28.36 9.46 -15.90
CA GLY A 95 27.57 8.23 -16.09
C GLY A 95 26.06 8.43 -16.10
N VAL A 96 25.33 7.34 -15.84
CA VAL A 96 23.86 7.32 -15.76
C VAL A 96 23.45 7.31 -14.29
N GLU A 97 22.63 8.28 -13.91
CA GLU A 97 21.99 8.29 -12.59
C GLU A 97 20.80 7.34 -12.59
N VAL A 98 20.78 6.42 -11.64
CA VAL A 98 19.75 5.38 -11.54
C VAL A 98 19.25 5.30 -10.11
N ALA A 99 17.94 5.44 -9.94
CA ALA A 99 17.28 5.15 -8.67
C ALA A 99 17.35 3.65 -8.38
N VAL A 100 17.87 3.29 -7.21
CA VAL A 100 18.03 1.90 -6.76
C VAL A 100 17.46 1.71 -5.36
N SER A 101 16.81 0.57 -5.14
CA SER A 101 16.28 0.18 -3.83
C SER A 101 17.34 -0.46 -2.93
N ASN A 102 18.34 -1.10 -3.53
CA ASN A 102 19.44 -1.73 -2.81
C ASN A 102 20.79 -1.40 -3.47
N PRO A 103 21.60 -0.50 -2.89
CA PRO A 103 22.90 -0.10 -3.43
C PRO A 103 23.97 -1.20 -3.28
N LEU A 104 23.70 -2.27 -2.54
CA LEU A 104 24.60 -3.41 -2.34
C LEU A 104 24.38 -4.54 -3.34
N ASP A 105 23.40 -4.41 -4.24
CA ASP A 105 23.20 -5.35 -5.33
C ASP A 105 24.14 -5.02 -6.49
N PHE A 106 25.43 -5.33 -6.30
CA PHE A 106 26.47 -5.11 -7.29
C PHE A 106 26.19 -5.84 -8.61
N ASN A 107 25.50 -6.99 -8.59
CA ASN A 107 25.14 -7.71 -9.80
C ASN A 107 24.18 -6.90 -10.67
N THR A 108 23.20 -6.24 -10.05
CA THR A 108 22.28 -5.33 -10.76
C THR A 108 23.03 -4.12 -11.31
N LEU A 109 23.88 -3.49 -10.49
CA LEU A 109 24.68 -2.33 -10.92
C LEU A 109 25.61 -2.65 -12.09
N ASP A 110 26.31 -3.79 -12.05
CA ASP A 110 27.23 -4.23 -13.11
C ASP A 110 26.48 -4.58 -14.40
N ARG A 111 25.31 -5.22 -14.29
CA ARG A 111 24.44 -5.51 -15.44
C ARG A 111 23.95 -4.24 -16.12
N LEU A 112 23.52 -3.25 -15.33
CA LEU A 112 23.12 -1.94 -15.84
C LEU A 112 24.30 -1.21 -16.48
N ALA A 113 25.48 -1.23 -15.86
CA ALA A 113 26.68 -0.62 -16.43
C ALA A 113 27.03 -1.24 -17.79
N PHE A 114 26.97 -2.57 -17.89
CA PHE A 114 27.21 -3.30 -19.13
C PHE A 114 26.17 -2.95 -20.22
N LYS A 115 24.87 -2.96 -19.88
CA LYS A 115 23.78 -2.66 -20.83
C LYS A 115 23.83 -1.21 -21.32
N THR A 116 24.08 -0.27 -20.42
CA THR A 116 24.09 1.16 -20.76
C THR A 116 25.41 1.64 -21.36
N GLY A 117 26.47 0.82 -21.28
CA GLY A 117 27.84 1.15 -21.69
C GLY A 117 28.45 2.29 -20.88
N ARG A 118 27.95 2.56 -19.67
CA ARG A 118 28.26 3.74 -18.87
C ARG A 118 28.41 3.37 -17.40
N GLN A 119 29.13 4.19 -16.65
CA GLN A 119 29.17 4.06 -15.20
C GLN A 119 27.79 4.33 -14.61
N ILE A 120 27.36 3.52 -13.64
CA ILE A 120 26.10 3.73 -12.92
C ILE A 120 26.38 4.55 -11.66
N ARG A 121 25.63 5.64 -11.50
CA ARG A 121 25.60 6.45 -10.29
C ARG A 121 24.31 6.14 -9.53
N PRO A 122 24.36 5.32 -8.47
CA PRO A 122 23.17 4.95 -7.72
C PRO A 122 22.65 6.15 -6.91
N VAL A 123 21.35 6.36 -7.00
CA VAL A 123 20.57 7.26 -6.14
C VAL A 123 19.61 6.39 -5.34
N LEU A 124 19.58 6.52 -4.03
CA LEU A 124 18.72 5.70 -3.18
C LEU A 124 17.26 6.17 -3.26
N ALA A 125 16.34 5.23 -3.43
CA ALA A 125 14.91 5.48 -3.39
C ALA A 125 14.19 4.27 -2.76
N THR A 126 13.01 4.49 -2.20
CA THR A 126 12.20 3.36 -1.71
C THR A 126 11.73 2.49 -2.89
N PRO A 127 11.53 1.18 -2.69
CA PRO A 127 10.92 0.30 -3.70
C PRO A 127 9.60 0.87 -4.22
N THR A 128 8.83 1.52 -3.35
CA THR A 128 7.57 2.18 -3.67
C THR A 128 7.75 3.35 -4.64
N THR A 129 8.74 4.22 -4.39
CA THR A 129 9.04 5.37 -5.27
C THR A 129 9.44 4.89 -6.66
N ILE A 130 10.32 3.89 -6.73
CA ILE A 130 10.78 3.31 -8.00
C ILE A 130 9.61 2.67 -8.77
N PHE A 131 8.81 1.85 -8.08
CA PHE A 131 7.67 1.18 -8.71
C PHE A 131 6.63 2.17 -9.25
N LYS A 132 6.35 3.25 -8.51
CA LYS A 132 5.46 4.33 -8.98
C LYS A 132 6.00 5.00 -10.24
N ALA A 133 7.30 5.31 -10.28
CA ALA A 133 7.92 5.88 -11.46
C ALA A 133 7.82 4.92 -12.65
N ILE A 134 8.08 3.62 -12.45
CA ILE A 134 7.95 2.65 -13.54
C ILE A 134 6.54 2.63 -14.12
N LYS A 135 5.51 2.58 -13.26
CA LYS A 135 4.11 2.61 -13.68
C LYS A 135 3.78 3.86 -14.49
N ARG A 136 4.23 5.03 -14.00
CA ARG A 136 3.98 6.31 -14.65
C ARG A 136 4.66 6.42 -16.01
N PHE A 137 5.96 6.15 -16.07
CA PHE A 137 6.77 6.45 -17.26
C PHE A 137 6.78 5.33 -18.30
N TYR A 138 6.87 4.06 -17.87
CA TYR A 138 6.90 2.94 -18.81
C TYR A 138 5.51 2.40 -19.14
N LEU A 139 4.63 2.28 -18.14
CA LEU A 139 3.29 1.73 -18.34
C LEU A 139 2.25 2.80 -18.69
N LYS A 140 2.61 4.09 -18.60
CA LYS A 140 1.73 5.24 -18.81
C LYS A 140 0.45 5.16 -17.97
N GLU A 141 0.55 4.55 -16.79
CA GLU A 141 -0.53 4.54 -15.82
C GLU A 141 -0.61 5.95 -15.18
N PRO A 142 -1.79 6.59 -15.16
CA PRO A 142 -1.93 7.89 -14.51
C PRO A 142 -1.57 7.79 -13.03
N GLU A 143 -0.85 8.79 -12.51
CA GLU A 143 -0.68 8.94 -11.07
C GLU A 143 -2.08 9.04 -10.44
N ALA A 144 -2.34 8.24 -9.41
CA ALA A 144 -3.52 8.44 -8.60
C ALA A 144 -3.38 9.80 -7.90
N ASP A 145 -3.99 10.83 -8.50
CA ASP A 145 -4.00 12.20 -8.03
C ASP A 145 -4.37 12.27 -6.55
N ALA A 146 -3.45 12.75 -5.71
CA ALA A 146 -3.71 12.98 -4.29
C ALA A 146 -4.77 14.07 -4.04
N SER A 147 -5.16 14.83 -5.08
CA SER A 147 -6.18 15.89 -5.06
C SER A 147 -7.54 15.47 -5.65
N SER A 148 -7.67 14.29 -6.24
CA SER A 148 -8.94 13.72 -6.73
C SER A 148 -9.22 12.32 -6.17
N GLY A 149 -8.52 11.96 -5.09
CA GLY A 149 -8.70 10.70 -4.40
C GLY A 149 -10.04 10.59 -3.68
N THR A 150 -10.52 9.36 -3.52
CA THR A 150 -11.78 9.09 -2.82
C THR A 150 -11.54 9.09 -1.32
N TYR A 151 -12.18 10.02 -0.58
CA TYR A 151 -12.10 10.04 0.88
C TYR A 151 -12.74 8.79 1.49
N LEU A 152 -11.97 8.12 2.35
CA LEU A 152 -12.43 7.02 3.21
C LEU A 152 -12.31 7.49 4.65
N LEU A 153 -13.40 7.41 5.42
CA LEU A 153 -13.37 7.73 6.84
C LEU A 153 -13.16 6.43 7.63
N ILE A 154 -12.24 6.43 8.59
CA ILE A 154 -11.88 5.27 9.39
C ILE A 154 -12.04 5.64 10.86
N ILE A 155 -12.96 4.95 11.55
CA ILE A 155 -13.19 5.10 12.98
C ILE A 155 -12.57 3.89 13.67
N ASP A 156 -11.43 4.06 14.34
CA ASP A 156 -10.71 2.97 15.03
C ASP A 156 -9.99 3.52 16.27
N ASP A 157 -10.23 2.93 17.45
CA ASP A 157 -9.66 3.35 18.74
C ASP A 157 -8.34 2.62 19.10
N HIS A 158 -7.82 1.75 18.21
CA HIS A 158 -6.58 0.99 18.43
C HIS A 158 -5.51 1.22 17.33
N ASP A 159 -4.32 1.66 17.74
CA ASP A 159 -3.27 2.25 16.89
C ASP A 159 -2.50 1.32 15.92
N LEU A 160 -2.77 0.01 15.86
CA LEU A 160 -1.91 -0.92 15.09
C LEU A 160 -2.10 -0.88 13.56
N PHE A 161 -3.14 -0.20 13.05
CA PHE A 161 -3.55 -0.29 11.63
C PHE A 161 -3.16 0.92 10.78
N ARG A 162 -2.56 1.96 11.37
CA ARG A 162 -2.49 3.30 10.77
C ARG A 162 -1.52 3.43 9.60
N THR A 163 -0.38 2.76 9.60
CA THR A 163 0.67 3.06 8.61
C THR A 163 0.55 2.22 7.35
N THR A 164 0.55 0.88 7.47
CA THR A 164 0.57 -0.01 6.29
C THR A 164 -0.73 0.01 5.49
N ILE A 165 -1.88 -0.09 6.17
CA ILE A 165 -3.19 -0.07 5.48
C ILE A 165 -3.43 1.30 4.87
N CYS A 166 -3.20 2.41 5.59
CA CYS A 166 -3.41 3.74 5.00
C CYS A 166 -2.43 4.01 3.86
N ASN A 167 -1.19 3.55 3.93
CA ASN A 167 -0.25 3.67 2.82
C ASN A 167 -0.73 2.88 1.60
N ASN A 168 -1.24 1.67 1.79
CA ASN A 168 -1.77 0.87 0.69
C ASN A 168 -3.07 1.47 0.12
N LEU A 169 -3.98 1.95 0.97
CA LEU A 169 -5.18 2.69 0.53
C LEU A 169 -4.80 3.94 -0.28
N LYS A 170 -3.83 4.73 0.20
CA LYS A 170 -3.27 5.88 -0.53
C LYS A 170 -2.65 5.49 -1.87
N ARG A 171 -1.92 4.36 -1.93
CA ARG A 171 -1.35 3.84 -3.19
C ARG A 171 -2.42 3.50 -4.23
N ASN A 172 -3.64 3.19 -3.80
CA ASN A 172 -4.78 2.88 -4.66
C ASN A 172 -5.76 4.06 -4.85
N GLY A 173 -5.30 5.30 -4.62
CA GLY A 173 -6.08 6.51 -4.91
C GLY A 173 -7.14 6.86 -3.87
N TYR A 174 -7.10 6.24 -2.68
CA TYR A 174 -7.95 6.62 -1.56
C TYR A 174 -7.28 7.63 -0.64
N LEU A 175 -8.08 8.48 -0.02
CA LEU A 175 -7.64 9.45 0.99
C LEU A 175 -8.21 9.02 2.36
N PRO A 176 -7.50 8.15 3.11
CA PRO A 176 -7.96 7.70 4.41
C PRO A 176 -7.86 8.83 5.45
N LEU A 177 -8.96 9.09 6.14
CA LEU A 177 -9.11 10.03 7.25
C LEU A 177 -9.40 9.23 8.51
N LEU A 178 -8.52 9.31 9.50
CA LEU A 178 -8.66 8.53 10.75
C LEU A 178 -9.25 9.39 11.86
N THR A 179 -10.10 8.77 12.66
CA THR A 179 -10.70 9.32 13.87
C THR A 179 -10.85 8.20 14.90
N VAL A 180 -10.88 8.56 16.18
CA VAL A 180 -11.09 7.64 17.30
C VAL A 180 -12.48 7.78 17.92
N THR A 181 -13.28 8.74 17.46
CA THR A 181 -14.65 8.99 17.97
C THR A 181 -15.65 9.20 16.84
N VAL A 182 -16.93 8.90 17.11
CA VAL A 182 -18.02 9.09 16.14
C VAL A 182 -18.31 10.57 15.93
N GLU A 183 -18.18 11.38 16.99
CA GLU A 183 -18.40 12.83 16.94
C GLU A 183 -17.39 13.52 16.02
N GLU A 184 -16.11 13.17 16.14
CA GLU A 184 -15.06 13.64 15.24
C GLU A 184 -15.25 13.10 13.82
N ALA A 185 -15.71 11.84 13.68
CA ALA A 185 -16.04 11.25 12.38
C ALA A 185 -17.10 12.09 11.63
N ILE A 186 -18.16 12.49 12.34
CA ILE A 186 -19.22 13.34 11.79
C ILE A 186 -18.66 14.72 11.40
N HIS A 187 -17.82 15.32 12.23
CA HIS A 187 -17.21 16.62 11.92
C HIS A 187 -16.34 16.56 10.66
N ILE A 188 -15.55 15.50 10.51
CA ILE A 188 -14.74 15.26 9.31
C ILE A 188 -15.64 15.02 8.08
N ALA A 189 -16.72 14.24 8.24
CA ALA A 189 -17.63 13.93 7.14
C ALA A 189 -18.30 15.18 6.56
N GLN A 190 -18.62 16.16 7.40
CA GLN A 190 -19.17 17.46 6.98
C GLN A 190 -18.25 18.26 6.06
N GLN A 191 -16.93 18.11 6.23
CA GLN A 191 -15.92 18.89 5.51
C GLN A 191 -15.37 18.18 4.27
N THR A 192 -15.39 16.84 4.26
CA THR A 192 -14.66 16.02 3.28
C THR A 192 -15.56 15.15 2.42
N THR A 193 -16.83 14.96 2.78
CA THR A 193 -17.80 14.11 2.05
C THR A 193 -17.24 12.72 1.72
N PRO A 194 -16.94 11.88 2.72
CA PRO A 194 -16.38 10.55 2.52
C PRO A 194 -17.34 9.66 1.72
N ARG A 195 -16.78 8.82 0.86
CA ARG A 195 -17.57 7.87 0.04
C ARG A 195 -17.70 6.50 0.68
N LEU A 196 -16.97 6.23 1.75
CA LEU A 196 -17.12 5.01 2.53
C LEU A 196 -16.61 5.24 3.95
N ILE A 197 -17.25 4.59 4.92
CA ILE A 197 -16.84 4.60 6.33
C ILE A 197 -16.44 3.19 6.73
N LEU A 198 -15.23 3.04 7.28
CA LEU A 198 -14.76 1.84 7.99
C LEU A 198 -14.90 2.09 9.49
N VAL A 199 -15.54 1.17 10.21
CA VAL A 199 -15.82 1.33 11.64
C VAL A 199 -15.32 0.13 12.42
N ASP A 200 -14.43 0.35 13.39
CA ASP A 200 -14.12 -0.66 14.40
C ASP A 200 -15.31 -0.88 15.33
N THR A 201 -15.78 -2.12 15.42
CA THR A 201 -16.89 -2.49 16.32
C THR A 201 -16.42 -2.90 17.71
N CYS A 202 -15.11 -2.96 17.96
CA CYS A 202 -14.51 -3.32 19.25
C CYS A 202 -14.21 -2.11 20.15
N MET A 203 -14.75 -0.94 19.83
CA MET A 203 -14.58 0.28 20.61
C MET A 203 -15.13 0.08 22.04
N LYS A 204 -14.31 0.40 23.05
CA LYS A 204 -14.61 0.03 24.46
C LYS A 204 -15.83 0.73 25.06
N THR A 205 -16.20 1.89 24.52
CA THR A 205 -17.13 2.81 25.18
C THR A 205 -18.50 2.86 24.49
N VAL A 206 -18.61 2.41 23.25
CA VAL A 206 -19.81 2.58 22.42
C VAL A 206 -20.13 1.27 21.71
N SER A 207 -21.38 0.83 21.78
CA SER A 207 -21.82 -0.37 21.06
C SER A 207 -21.85 -0.12 19.55
N SER A 208 -21.58 -1.16 18.75
CA SER A 208 -21.67 -1.11 17.28
C SER A 208 -23.03 -0.64 16.77
N GLN A 209 -24.11 -0.96 17.49
CA GLN A 209 -25.45 -0.47 17.24
C GLN A 209 -25.55 1.06 17.38
N MET A 210 -25.08 1.60 18.50
CA MET A 210 -25.11 3.06 18.73
C MET A 210 -24.25 3.81 17.71
N ILE A 211 -23.08 3.28 17.35
CA ILE A 211 -22.23 3.89 16.31
C ILE A 211 -22.99 3.96 14.98
N PHE A 212 -23.59 2.84 14.56
CA PHE A 212 -24.34 2.78 13.31
C PHE A 212 -25.53 3.74 13.31
N GLU A 213 -26.33 3.76 14.40
CA GLU A 213 -27.47 4.65 14.54
C GLU A 213 -27.06 6.13 14.49
N GLN A 214 -25.98 6.53 15.19
CA GLN A 214 -25.47 7.90 15.16
C GLN A 214 -25.02 8.32 13.76
N LEU A 215 -24.32 7.45 13.04
CA LEU A 215 -23.89 7.71 11.65
C LEU A 215 -25.09 7.77 10.69
N GLN A 216 -26.13 6.97 10.90
CA GLN A 216 -27.33 6.97 10.06
C GLN A 216 -28.28 8.15 10.35
N GLN A 217 -28.27 8.70 11.57
CA GLN A 217 -29.06 9.89 11.92
C GLN A 217 -28.47 11.20 11.37
N ASN A 218 -27.23 11.19 10.89
CA ASN A 218 -26.56 12.38 10.38
C ASN A 218 -26.61 12.44 8.84
N SER A 219 -27.08 13.58 8.31
CA SER A 219 -27.28 13.78 6.85
C SER A 219 -26.02 13.68 5.99
N TYR A 220 -24.83 13.81 6.59
CA TYR A 220 -23.55 13.73 5.88
C TYR A 220 -22.97 12.31 5.83
N THR A 221 -23.48 11.39 6.66
CA THR A 221 -22.98 10.01 6.76
C THR A 221 -24.05 8.95 6.46
N SER A 222 -25.34 9.29 6.52
CA SER A 222 -26.46 8.36 6.29
C SER A 222 -26.46 7.73 4.90
N SER A 223 -25.99 8.46 3.88
CA SER A 223 -25.93 8.00 2.49
C SER A 223 -24.62 7.28 2.13
N CYS A 224 -23.72 7.10 3.12
CA CYS A 224 -22.41 6.50 2.94
C CYS A 224 -22.46 5.01 3.28
N PRO A 225 -21.89 4.10 2.47
CA PRO A 225 -21.75 2.71 2.86
C PRO A 225 -20.81 2.60 4.07
N ILE A 226 -21.26 1.85 5.08
CA ILE A 226 -20.50 1.60 6.31
C ILE A 226 -20.09 0.13 6.33
N ILE A 227 -18.79 -0.14 6.45
CA ILE A 227 -18.23 -1.49 6.62
C ILE A 227 -17.74 -1.64 8.06
N ALA A 228 -18.21 -2.67 8.76
CA ALA A 228 -17.76 -3.01 10.10
C ALA A 228 -16.41 -3.74 10.05
N LEU A 229 -15.52 -3.41 10.98
CA LEU A 229 -14.26 -4.10 11.25
C LEU A 229 -14.40 -4.73 12.64
N THR A 230 -14.46 -6.06 12.74
CA THR A 230 -14.73 -6.77 13.99
C THR A 230 -13.61 -7.72 14.38
N ALA A 231 -13.25 -7.81 15.66
CA ALA A 231 -12.36 -8.87 16.17
C ALA A 231 -13.09 -10.20 16.44
N ASN A 232 -14.41 -10.19 16.50
CA ASN A 232 -15.23 -11.39 16.68
C ASN A 232 -15.75 -11.84 15.31
N ASN A 233 -15.40 -13.07 14.92
CA ASN A 233 -15.67 -13.62 13.59
C ASN A 233 -16.69 -14.75 13.66
N THR A 234 -17.62 -14.66 14.62
CA THR A 234 -18.72 -15.62 14.74
C THR A 234 -19.78 -15.32 13.69
N PRO A 235 -20.39 -16.37 13.07
CA PRO A 235 -21.47 -16.17 12.11
C PRO A 235 -22.65 -15.36 12.68
N ASP A 236 -22.93 -15.48 13.97
CA ASP A 236 -24.01 -14.76 14.64
C ASP A 236 -23.75 -13.26 14.73
N GLU A 237 -22.53 -12.84 15.03
CA GLU A 237 -22.17 -11.41 15.07
C GLU A 237 -22.12 -10.81 13.66
N GLU A 238 -21.55 -11.53 12.69
CA GLU A 238 -21.56 -11.11 11.28
C GLU A 238 -23.01 -10.91 10.79
N ALA A 239 -23.89 -11.88 11.05
CA ALA A 239 -25.29 -11.78 10.70
C ALA A 239 -26.01 -10.64 11.43
N PHE A 240 -25.68 -10.38 12.70
CA PHE A 240 -26.23 -9.26 13.46
C PHE A 240 -25.86 -7.90 12.84
N LEU A 241 -24.58 -7.68 12.56
CA LEU A 241 -24.09 -6.42 11.98
C LEU A 241 -24.67 -6.17 10.58
N LEU A 242 -24.78 -7.21 9.75
CA LEU A 242 -25.41 -7.10 8.43
C LEU A 242 -26.92 -6.77 8.53
N ARG A 243 -27.65 -7.39 9.47
CA ARG A 243 -29.08 -7.09 9.69
C ARG A 243 -29.31 -5.68 10.22
N LEU A 244 -28.37 -5.17 11.02
CA LEU A 244 -28.41 -3.80 11.53
C LEU A 244 -28.31 -2.77 10.40
N GLY A 245 -27.65 -3.12 9.28
CA GLY A 245 -27.60 -2.31 8.07
C GLY A 245 -26.18 -1.96 7.61
N PHE A 246 -25.14 -2.50 8.25
CA PHE A 246 -23.78 -2.41 7.70
C PHE A 246 -23.75 -3.04 6.31
N PHE A 247 -23.05 -2.38 5.37
CA PHE A 247 -22.92 -2.87 4.00
C PHE A 247 -22.11 -4.18 3.91
N ASP A 248 -21.09 -4.29 4.76
CA ASP A 248 -20.21 -5.46 4.82
C ASP A 248 -19.53 -5.54 6.21
N VAL A 249 -18.98 -6.70 6.54
CA VAL A 249 -18.32 -6.99 7.83
C VAL A 249 -16.99 -7.70 7.59
N ILE A 250 -15.88 -7.09 7.99
CA ILE A 250 -14.53 -7.63 7.81
C ILE A 250 -13.95 -8.01 9.16
N ALA A 251 -13.55 -9.28 9.29
CA ALA A 251 -12.86 -9.75 10.48
C ALA A 251 -11.41 -9.22 10.55
N LYS A 252 -10.99 -8.79 11.74
CA LYS A 252 -9.60 -8.54 12.12
C LYS A 252 -8.93 -9.90 12.48
N PRO A 253 -7.63 -10.10 12.16
CA PRO A 253 -6.70 -9.17 11.54
C PRO A 253 -7.02 -8.92 10.06
N LEU A 254 -6.92 -7.66 9.64
CA LEU A 254 -7.30 -7.23 8.29
C LEU A 254 -6.30 -7.72 7.25
N ASN A 255 -6.80 -8.48 6.28
CA ASN A 255 -6.08 -8.78 5.05
C ASN A 255 -6.33 -7.65 4.04
N TYR A 256 -5.26 -6.99 3.56
CA TYR A 256 -5.39 -5.84 2.66
C TYR A 256 -6.12 -6.18 1.36
N THR A 257 -5.81 -7.32 0.73
CA THR A 257 -6.46 -7.76 -0.51
C THR A 257 -7.97 -7.93 -0.32
N ARG A 258 -8.39 -8.52 0.80
CA ARG A 258 -9.82 -8.66 1.15
C ARG A 258 -10.47 -7.32 1.44
N LEU A 259 -9.79 -6.43 2.17
CA LEU A 259 -10.26 -5.10 2.48
C LEU A 259 -10.48 -4.27 1.20
N GLN A 260 -9.48 -4.24 0.32
CA GLN A 260 -9.55 -3.54 -0.96
C GLN A 260 -10.72 -4.01 -1.81
N ALA A 261 -10.86 -5.33 -2.03
CA ALA A 261 -11.94 -5.88 -2.85
C ALA A 261 -13.34 -5.50 -2.31
N ARG A 262 -13.50 -5.42 -0.98
CA ARG A 262 -14.76 -5.04 -0.34
C ARG A 262 -15.04 -3.54 -0.43
N ILE A 263 -14.02 -2.70 -0.30
CA ILE A 263 -14.11 -1.25 -0.53
C ILE A 263 -14.54 -0.98 -1.97
N GLU A 264 -13.86 -1.59 -2.95
CA GLU A 264 -14.16 -1.44 -4.38
C GLU A 264 -15.60 -1.89 -4.67
N ARG A 265 -16.03 -3.05 -4.16
CA ARG A 265 -17.40 -3.55 -4.29
C ARG A 265 -18.44 -2.58 -3.74
N ALA A 266 -18.18 -2.01 -2.56
CA ALA A 266 -19.08 -1.06 -1.90
C ALA A 266 -19.23 0.25 -2.69
N LEU A 267 -18.10 0.87 -3.06
CA LEU A 267 -18.07 2.10 -3.82
C LEU A 267 -18.71 1.95 -5.20
N HIS A 268 -18.49 0.80 -5.84
CA HIS A 268 -19.13 0.46 -7.09
C HIS A 268 -20.65 0.36 -6.93
N PHE A 269 -21.15 -0.43 -5.98
CA PHE A 269 -22.59 -0.60 -5.74
C PHE A 269 -23.31 0.72 -5.44
N TYR A 270 -22.72 1.60 -4.62
CA TYR A 270 -23.36 2.84 -4.18
C TYR A 270 -23.30 3.97 -5.21
N TYR A 271 -22.30 3.96 -6.10
CA TYR A 271 -22.00 5.15 -6.89
C TYR A 271 -21.76 4.92 -8.39
N HIS A 272 -21.75 3.67 -8.86
CA HIS A 272 -21.62 3.36 -10.29
C HIS A 272 -22.70 2.34 -10.71
N SER A 273 -23.63 2.76 -11.58
CA SER A 273 -24.73 1.93 -12.09
C SER A 273 -24.35 0.94 -13.21
N ALA A 274 -23.07 0.58 -13.37
CA ALA A 274 -22.67 -0.47 -14.32
C ALA A 274 -22.44 -1.78 -13.55
N ALA A 275 -22.83 -2.93 -14.08
CA ALA A 275 -22.66 -4.25 -13.46
C ALA A 275 -21.17 -4.63 -13.28
N PRO A 276 -20.80 -5.51 -12.34
CA PRO A 276 -19.42 -5.91 -12.11
C PRO A 276 -18.75 -6.51 -13.37
N PRO A 277 -17.42 -6.34 -13.56
CA PRO A 277 -16.69 -6.87 -14.71
C PRO A 277 -16.72 -8.41 -14.85
N TYR A 278 -17.23 -9.12 -13.84
CA TYR A 278 -17.38 -10.58 -13.86
C TYR A 278 -18.57 -11.08 -14.70
N ALA A 279 -19.44 -10.21 -15.23
CA ALA A 279 -20.55 -10.64 -16.08
C ALA A 279 -20.11 -11.23 -17.44
N HIS A 280 -18.88 -10.93 -17.89
CA HIS A 280 -18.33 -11.48 -19.14
C HIS A 280 -17.35 -12.64 -18.92
N ALA A 281 -16.94 -12.95 -17.68
CA ALA A 281 -15.91 -13.95 -17.39
C ALA A 281 -16.45 -15.39 -17.18
N PHE A 282 -17.76 -15.61 -17.31
CA PHE A 282 -18.38 -16.93 -17.10
C PHE A 282 -19.24 -17.41 -18.27
N GLN A 283 -19.12 -16.82 -19.46
CA GLN A 283 -19.87 -17.27 -20.65
C GLN A 283 -19.08 -18.15 -21.63
N ASP A 284 -17.75 -18.33 -21.49
CA ASP A 284 -16.97 -19.04 -22.51
C ASP A 284 -16.41 -20.44 -22.12
N ASP A 285 -16.61 -20.95 -20.90
CA ASP A 285 -16.09 -22.28 -20.50
C ASP A 285 -17.17 -23.35 -20.23
N ALA A 286 -18.43 -23.12 -20.61
CA ALA A 286 -19.53 -24.08 -20.38
C ALA A 286 -20.15 -24.69 -21.66
N VAL A 287 -19.47 -24.64 -22.81
CA VAL A 287 -19.92 -25.34 -24.04
C VAL A 287 -18.76 -26.05 -24.72
N SER A 288 -18.27 -27.17 -24.16
CA SER A 288 -17.55 -28.19 -24.96
C SER A 288 -17.49 -29.62 -24.40
N VAL A 289 -18.10 -29.96 -23.25
CA VAL A 289 -18.00 -31.33 -22.68
C VAL A 289 -19.30 -32.14 -22.73
N LEU A 290 -20.28 -31.77 -23.57
CA LEU A 290 -21.47 -32.63 -23.82
C LEU A 290 -21.77 -32.82 -25.31
N ALA A 291 -20.74 -33.00 -26.12
CA ALA A 291 -20.90 -33.55 -27.47
C ALA A 291 -19.69 -34.40 -27.87
N SER A 292 -19.60 -35.61 -27.30
CA SER A 292 -19.00 -36.82 -27.90
C SER A 292 -19.33 -38.03 -27.04
#